data_AF-A0A2D6G7M8-F1
#
_entry.id   AF-A0A2D6G7M8-F1
#
_cell.length_a   1.000
_cell.length_b   1.000
_cell.length_c   1.000
_cell.angle_alpha   90.00
_cell.angle_beta   90.00
_cell.angle_gamma   90.00
#
_symmetry.space_group_name_H-M   'P 1'
#
loop_
_entity.id
_entity.type
_entity.pdbx_description
1 polymer ?
#
loop_
_entity_poly.entity_id
_entity_poly.type
_entity_poly.pdbx_seq_one_letter_code
_entity_poly.pdbx_strand_id
1 'polypeptide(L)'
;MKKLDLKKKLLGKKFLIYILITVIAIVVWATLFNLIKWLAVIYFAFRFVKLALRGFSCPTCWFHTIIAALVVILTYIVSSKLFIVFFVIFIWADFFFGEKN
;
A
#
# COMPACT_ATOMS: atom_id res chain seq x y z
N MET A 1 8.40 -33.57 31.19
CA MET A 1 7.55 -33.43 29.98
C MET A 1 6.68 -32.16 29.92
N LYS A 2 6.19 -31.57 31.03
CA LYS A 2 5.30 -30.37 31.00
C LYS A 2 5.86 -29.07 30.36
N LYS A 3 7.17 -28.89 30.22
CA LYS A 3 7.77 -27.65 29.65
C LYS A 3 7.66 -27.56 28.11
N LEU A 4 7.56 -28.68 27.40
CA LEU A 4 7.49 -28.71 25.93
C LEU A 4 6.11 -28.28 25.41
N ASP A 5 5.03 -28.65 26.10
CA ASP A 5 3.65 -28.26 25.72
C ASP A 5 3.39 -26.76 25.90
N LEU A 6 3.97 -26.15 26.93
CA LEU A 6 3.83 -24.72 27.21
C LEU A 6 4.52 -23.87 26.13
N LYS A 7 5.72 -24.29 25.69
CA LYS A 7 6.45 -23.62 24.60
C LYS A 7 5.70 -23.72 23.27
N LYS A 8 5.17 -24.90 22.93
CA LYS A 8 4.35 -25.11 21.72
C LYS A 8 3.07 -24.26 21.71
N LYS A 9 2.35 -24.17 22.84
CA LYS A 9 1.16 -23.31 22.96
C LYS A 9 1.48 -21.83 22.78
N LEU A 10 2.64 -21.38 23.25
CA LEU A 10 3.06 -19.98 23.17
C LEU A 10 3.48 -19.59 21.75
N LEU A 11 4.20 -20.47 21.05
CA LEU A 11 4.54 -20.34 19.62
C LEU A 11 3.30 -20.29 18.74
N GLY A 12 2.31 -21.17 18.98
CA GLY A 12 1.04 -21.16 18.23
C GLY A 12 0.24 -19.86 18.40
N LYS A 13 0.21 -19.28 19.62
CA LYS A 13 -0.43 -17.97 19.86
C LYS A 13 0.29 -16.84 19.15
N LYS A 14 1.63 -16.79 19.20
CA LYS A 14 2.42 -15.77 18.48
C LYS A 14 2.19 -15.88 16.98
N PHE A 15 2.22 -17.08 16.43
CA PHE A 15 1.97 -17.33 15.00
C PHE A 15 0.60 -16.81 14.54
N LEU A 16 -0.46 -17.07 15.33
CA LEU A 16 -1.80 -16.54 15.05
C LEU A 16 -1.85 -15.01 15.06
N ILE A 17 -1.14 -14.35 15.98
CA ILE A 17 -1.06 -12.88 16.05
C ILE A 17 -0.36 -12.33 14.80
N TYR A 18 0.77 -12.90 14.40
CA TYR A 18 1.51 -12.45 13.21
C TYR A 18 0.71 -12.64 11.92
N ILE A 19 -0.02 -13.76 11.78
CA ILE A 19 -0.95 -13.96 10.65
C ILE A 19 -2.03 -12.88 10.65
N LEU A 20 -2.64 -12.61 11.80
CA LEU A 20 -3.69 -11.59 11.92
C LEU A 20 -3.16 -10.21 11.53
N ILE A 21 -1.98 -9.82 12.03
CA ILE A 21 -1.31 -8.56 11.68
C ILE A 21 -1.04 -8.49 10.17
N THR A 22 -0.54 -9.58 9.58
CA THR A 22 -0.24 -9.65 8.14
C THR A 22 -1.50 -9.45 7.31
N VAL A 23 -2.61 -10.11 7.67
CA VAL A 23 -3.89 -9.97 6.97
C VAL A 23 -4.42 -8.54 7.08
N ILE A 24 -4.41 -7.95 8.29
CA ILE A 24 -4.85 -6.57 8.50
C ILE A 24 -4.00 -5.61 7.67
N ALA A 25 -2.68 -5.75 7.68
CA ALA A 25 -1.78 -4.90 6.92
C ALA A 25 -2.03 -5.01 5.40
N ILE A 26 -2.29 -6.22 4.88
CA ILE A 26 -2.64 -6.42 3.47
C ILE A 26 -3.95 -5.71 3.12
N VAL A 27 -4.99 -5.86 3.95
CA VAL A 27 -6.29 -5.23 3.71
C VAL A 27 -6.19 -3.71 3.78
N VAL A 28 -5.51 -3.18 4.80
CA VAL A 28 -5.28 -1.74 4.95
C VAL A 28 -4.50 -1.21 3.76
N TRP A 29 -3.41 -1.87 3.35
CA TRP A 29 -2.61 -1.45 2.21
C TRP A 29 -3.43 -1.47 0.91
N ALA A 30 -4.16 -2.55 0.64
CA ALA A 30 -5.01 -2.66 -0.55
C ALA A 30 -6.07 -1.55 -0.60
N THR A 31 -6.70 -1.25 0.54
CA THR A 31 -7.72 -0.21 0.64
C THR A 31 -7.14 1.18 0.47
N LEU A 32 -6.04 1.48 1.17
CA LEU A 32 -5.34 2.77 1.09
C LEU A 32 -4.86 3.05 -0.34
N PHE A 33 -4.31 2.03 -1.00
CA PHE A 33 -3.81 2.16 -2.36
C PHE A 33 -4.94 2.43 -3.37
N ASN A 34 -6.08 1.76 -3.22
CA ASN A 34 -7.28 2.05 -4.02
C ASN A 34 -7.79 3.46 -3.77
N LEU A 35 -7.78 3.93 -2.52
CA LEU A 35 -8.17 5.30 -2.18
C LEU A 35 -7.27 6.33 -2.89
N ILE A 36 -5.95 6.12 -2.87
CA ILE A 36 -4.97 7.00 -3.54
C ILE A 36 -5.19 7.02 -5.05
N LYS A 37 -5.47 5.87 -5.69
CA LYS A 37 -5.83 5.81 -7.12
C LYS A 37 -7.05 6.65 -7.43
N TRP A 38 -8.13 6.48 -6.66
CA TRP A 38 -9.35 7.26 -6.84
C TRP A 38 -9.12 8.76 -6.65
N LEU A 39 -8.38 9.15 -5.63
CA LEU A 39 -7.99 10.54 -5.39
C LEU A 39 -7.18 11.13 -6.56
N ALA A 40 -6.21 10.38 -7.09
CA ALA A 40 -5.40 10.81 -8.23
C ALA A 40 -6.26 10.99 -9.49
N VAL A 41 -7.20 10.08 -9.76
CA VAL A 41 -8.12 10.16 -10.90
C VAL A 41 -9.06 11.36 -10.76
N ILE A 42 -9.64 11.58 -9.57
CA ILE A 42 -10.48 12.75 -9.29
C ILE A 42 -9.70 14.05 -9.49
N TYR A 43 -8.45 14.10 -9.00
CA TYR A 43 -7.58 15.26 -9.18
C TYR A 43 -7.27 15.53 -10.65
N PHE A 44 -7.00 14.49 -11.43
CA PHE A 44 -6.80 14.61 -12.88
C PHE A 44 -8.06 15.14 -13.57
N ALA A 45 -9.23 14.57 -13.27
CA ALA A 45 -10.51 15.02 -13.82
C ALA A 45 -10.77 16.50 -13.52
N PHE A 46 -10.55 16.94 -12.27
CA PHE A 46 -10.68 18.35 -11.88
C PHE A 46 -9.75 19.27 -12.68
N ARG A 47 -8.48 18.88 -12.84
CA ARG A 47 -7.50 19.66 -13.61
C ARG A 47 -7.84 19.70 -15.09
N PHE A 48 -8.32 18.60 -15.65
CA PHE A 48 -8.77 18.51 -17.03
C PHE A 48 -9.98 19.42 -17.31
N VAL A 49 -10.99 19.40 -16.43
CA VAL A 49 -12.14 20.32 -16.53
C VAL A 49 -11.69 21.77 -16.46
N LYS A 50 -10.76 22.11 -15.55
CA LYS A 50 -10.21 23.47 -15.45
C LYS A 50 -9.45 23.90 -16.70
N LEU A 51 -8.76 22.97 -17.37
CA LEU A 51 -8.09 23.22 -18.65
C LEU A 51 -9.10 23.48 -19.78
N ALA A 52 -10.17 22.68 -19.84
CA ALA A 52 -11.25 22.83 -20.82
C ALA A 52 -11.98 24.18 -20.66
N LEU A 53 -12.29 24.57 -19.41
CA LEU A 53 -12.92 25.88 -19.10
C LEU A 53 -12.05 27.08 -19.50
N ARG A 54 -10.73 26.91 -19.59
CA ARG A 54 -9.79 27.94 -20.02
C ARG A 54 -9.46 27.87 -21.52
N GLY A 55 -10.21 27.10 -22.30
CA GLY A 55 -10.05 27.02 -23.75
C GLY A 55 -8.69 26.47 -24.20
N PHE A 56 -8.02 25.67 -23.36
CA PHE A 56 -6.69 25.09 -23.63
C PHE A 56 -5.56 26.11 -23.87
N SER A 57 -5.81 27.40 -23.68
CA SER A 57 -4.86 28.48 -24.01
C SER A 57 -3.85 28.77 -22.90
N CYS A 58 -3.97 28.08 -21.76
CA CYS A 58 -3.16 28.32 -20.55
C CYS A 58 -2.02 27.28 -20.43
N PRO A 59 -0.74 27.66 -20.68
CA PRO A 59 0.40 26.73 -20.67
C PRO A 59 0.66 26.14 -19.28
N THR A 60 0.50 26.95 -18.23
CA THR A 60 0.63 26.51 -16.83
C THR A 60 -0.46 25.50 -16.46
N CYS A 61 -1.66 25.63 -17.03
CA CYS A 61 -2.75 24.68 -16.84
C CYS A 61 -2.47 23.33 -17.51
N TRP A 62 -1.84 23.35 -18.70
CA TRP A 62 -1.35 22.15 -19.37
C TRP A 62 -0.31 21.41 -18.52
N PHE A 63 0.69 22.12 -18.02
CA PHE A 63 1.73 21.55 -17.17
C PHE A 63 1.14 20.86 -15.93
N HIS A 64 0.19 21.51 -15.23
CA HIS A 64 -0.50 20.89 -14.10
C HIS A 64 -1.33 19.66 -14.48
N THR A 65 -1.91 19.63 -15.67
CA THR A 65 -2.69 18.47 -16.16
C THR A 65 -1.77 17.31 -16.52
N ILE A 66 -0.62 17.58 -17.13
CA ILE A 66 0.43 16.58 -17.41
C ILE A 66 0.99 15.99 -16.11
N ILE A 67 1.29 16.84 -15.12
CA ILE A 67 1.71 16.36 -13.79
C ILE A 67 0.63 15.48 -13.17
N ALA A 68 -0.65 15.90 -13.23
CA ALA A 68 -1.74 15.11 -12.69
C ALA A 68 -1.85 13.74 -13.40
N ALA A 69 -1.70 13.70 -14.73
CA ALA A 69 -1.68 12.45 -15.49
C ALA A 69 -0.51 11.54 -15.09
N LEU A 70 0.69 12.12 -14.94
CA LEU A 70 1.88 11.40 -14.45
C LEU A 70 1.63 10.81 -13.06
N VAL A 71 1.02 11.58 -12.14
CA VAL A 71 0.67 11.08 -10.80
C VAL A 71 -0.27 9.89 -10.89
N VAL A 72 -1.32 9.94 -11.74
CA VAL A 72 -2.21 8.77 -11.95
C VAL A 72 -1.39 7.57 -12.41
N ILE A 73 -0.59 7.72 -13.47
CA ILE A 73 0.23 6.63 -14.03
C ILE A 73 1.19 6.07 -12.97
N LEU A 74 1.91 6.94 -12.25
CA LEU A 74 2.85 6.55 -11.21
C LEU A 74 2.15 5.77 -10.09
N THR A 75 0.94 6.20 -9.72
CA THR A 75 0.13 5.50 -8.72
C THR A 75 -0.19 4.08 -9.20
N TYR A 76 -0.55 3.88 -10.47
CA TYR A 76 -0.79 2.54 -11.01
C TYR A 76 0.48 1.67 -11.07
N ILE A 77 1.65 2.25 -11.35
CA ILE A 77 2.93 1.54 -11.40
C ILE A 77 3.41 1.15 -9.99
N VAL A 78 3.42 2.12 -9.07
CA VAL A 78 3.89 1.93 -7.68
C VAL A 78 2.98 1.00 -6.89
N SER A 79 1.72 0.83 -7.33
CA SER A 79 0.78 -0.19 -6.83
C SER A 79 1.26 -1.64 -6.99
N SER A 80 2.47 -1.86 -7.51
CA SER A 80 3.04 -3.17 -7.72
C SER A 80 2.93 -4.03 -6.46
N LYS A 81 2.45 -5.26 -6.64
CA LYS A 81 2.31 -6.28 -5.60
C LYS A 81 3.63 -6.57 -4.86
N LEU A 82 4.76 -6.13 -5.42
CA LEU A 82 6.10 -6.26 -4.85
C LEU A 82 6.22 -5.63 -3.47
N PHE A 83 5.64 -4.45 -3.22
CA PHE A 83 5.75 -3.82 -1.89
C PHE A 83 5.09 -4.67 -0.80
N ILE A 84 3.91 -5.23 -1.08
CA ILE A 84 3.23 -6.18 -0.18
C ILE A 84 4.10 -7.42 0.04
N VAL A 85 4.68 -7.98 -1.04
CA VAL A 85 5.52 -9.18 -0.94
C VAL A 85 6.74 -8.94 -0.05
N PHE A 86 7.45 -7.81 -0.23
CA PHE A 86 8.57 -7.43 0.62
C PHE A 86 8.15 -7.22 2.07
N PHE A 87 7.01 -6.57 2.30
CA PHE A 87 6.47 -6.35 3.65
C PHE A 87 6.13 -7.66 4.37
N VAL A 88 5.51 -8.61 3.65
CA VAL A 88 5.24 -9.96 4.18
C VAL A 88 6.56 -10.66 4.50
N ILE A 89 7.53 -10.67 3.59
CA ILE A 89 8.85 -11.28 3.84
C ILE A 89 9.50 -10.68 5.09
N PHE A 90 9.42 -9.36 5.29
CA PHE A 90 10.00 -8.68 6.44
C PHE A 90 9.34 -9.08 7.76
N ILE A 91 8.00 -9.13 7.82
CA ILE A 91 7.25 -9.57 9.01
C ILE A 91 7.62 -11.02 9.38
N TRP A 92 7.74 -11.89 8.38
CA TRP A 92 8.10 -13.28 8.64
C TRP A 92 9.57 -13.45 9.00
N ALA A 93 10.48 -12.66 8.42
CA ALA A 93 11.87 -12.62 8.85
C ALA A 93 12.00 -12.22 10.32
N ASP A 94 11.26 -11.20 10.77
CA ASP A 94 11.20 -10.81 12.18
C ASP A 94 10.71 -11.97 13.07
N PHE A 95 9.67 -12.68 12.65
CA PHE A 95 9.17 -13.85 13.38
C PHE A 95 10.23 -14.97 13.52
N PHE A 96 10.99 -15.28 12.47
CA PHE A 96 11.99 -16.35 12.49
C PHE A 96 13.31 -15.96 13.19
N PHE A 97 13.75 -14.70 13.06
CA PHE A 97 15.05 -14.25 13.57
C PHE A 97 14.96 -13.50 14.90
N GLY A 98 13.80 -12.93 15.24
CA GLY A 98 13.54 -12.25 16.51
C GLY A 98 13.42 -13.18 17.72
N GLU A 99 13.26 -14.48 17.52
CA GLU A 99 13.16 -15.47 18.61
C GLU A 99 14.53 -15.88 19.23
N LYS A 100 15.64 -15.32 18.73
CA LYS A 100 17.01 -15.60 19.20
C LYS A 100 17.58 -14.64 20.25
N ASN A 101 16.89 -13.54 20.57
CA ASN A 101 17.22 -12.64 21.69
C ASN A 101 16.19 -12.76 22.82
#